data_AF-A0A2V9XRI9-F1
#
_entry.id   AF-A0A2V9XRI9-F1
#
_cell.length_a   1.000
_cell.length_b   1.000
_cell.length_c   1.000
_cell.angle_alpha   90.00
_cell.angle_beta   90.00
_cell.angle_gamma   90.00
#
_symmetry.space_group_name_H-M   'P 1'
#
loop_
_entity.id
_entity.type
_entity.pdbx_description
1 polymer ?
#
loop_
_entity_poly.entity_id
_entity_poly.type
_entity_poly.pdbx_seq_one_letter_code
_entity_poly.pdbx_strand_id
1 'polypeptide(L)' 'MPGKVAKIGTFSDWIGLFNDWRKEIGVNTDDIEAFHFDTLYGAIDTEDIEFGHYKGNRKWENLRQMPTQ' A
#
# COMPACT_ATOMS: atom_id res chain seq x y z
N MET A 1 -35.90 -2.18 7.87
CA MET A 1 -36.11 -2.88 6.59
C MET A 1 -34.92 -3.81 6.39
N PRO A 2 -35.10 -5.10 6.02
CA PRO A 2 -33.97 -5.99 5.86
C PRO A 2 -33.12 -5.47 4.69
N GLY A 3 -31.95 -4.91 5.01
CA GLY A 3 -31.03 -4.33 4.04
C GLY A 3 -30.59 -5.41 3.06
N LYS A 4 -30.84 -5.18 1.78
CA LYS A 4 -30.35 -6.03 0.69
C LYS A 4 -28.83 -6.08 0.81
N VAL A 5 -28.25 -7.23 1.15
CA VAL A 5 -26.79 -7.40 1.14
C VAL A 5 -26.35 -7.23 -0.31
N ALA A 6 -25.62 -6.14 -0.59
CA ALA A 6 -25.11 -5.88 -1.93
C ALA A 6 -24.12 -6.99 -2.30
N LYS A 7 -24.40 -7.72 -3.39
CA LYS A 7 -23.47 -8.73 -3.91
C LYS A 7 -22.36 -8.01 -4.68
N ILE A 8 -21.13 -8.10 -4.19
CA ILE A 8 -19.95 -7.54 -4.87
C ILE A 8 -19.57 -8.50 -6.01
N GLY A 9 -19.83 -8.10 -7.25
CA GLY A 9 -19.50 -8.88 -8.45
C GLY A 9 -18.21 -8.42 -9.14
N THR A 10 -17.86 -7.14 -8.96
CA THR A 10 -16.71 -6.49 -9.60
C THR A 10 -16.01 -5.54 -8.64
N PHE A 11 -14.81 -5.09 -9.01
CA PHE A 11 -14.10 -4.04 -8.27
C PHE A 11 -14.88 -2.72 -8.25
N SER A 12 -15.57 -2.37 -9.34
CA SER A 12 -16.41 -1.17 -9.42
C SER A 12 -17.58 -1.22 -8.44
N ASP A 13 -18.20 -2.39 -8.24
CA ASP A 13 -19.28 -2.57 -7.26
C ASP A 13 -18.76 -2.30 -5.84
N TRP A 14 -17.56 -2.79 -5.54
CA TRP A 14 -16.90 -2.53 -4.25
C TRP A 14 -16.59 -1.04 -4.06
N ILE A 15 -16.06 -0.36 -5.08
CA ILE A 15 -15.79 1.10 -5.02
C ILE A 15 -17.08 1.88 -4.75
N GLY A 16 -18.19 1.50 -5.38
CA GLY A 16 -19.50 2.11 -5.13
C GLY A 16 -19.91 2.00 -3.66
N LEU A 17 -19.91 0.79 -3.12
CA LEU A 17 -20.24 0.54 -1.71
C LEU A 17 -19.29 1.26 -0.74
N PHE A 18 -18.00 1.30 -1.07
CA PHE A 18 -17.02 2.01 -0.27
C PHE A 18 -17.30 3.51 -0.21
N ASN A 19 -17.65 4.13 -1.33
CA ASN A 19 -18.00 5.55 -1.37
C ASN A 19 -19.31 5.87 -0.66
N ASP A 20 -20.31 4.98 -0.75
CA ASP A 20 -21.57 5.16 -0.03
C ASP A 20 -21.37 5.05 1.48
N TRP A 21 -20.61 4.05 1.93
CA TRP A 21 -20.25 3.90 3.34
C TRP A 21 -19.48 5.12 3.86
N ARG A 22 -18.50 5.66 3.11
CA ARG A 22 -17.75 6.87 3.50
C ARG A 22 -18.66 8.08 3.74
N LYS A 23 -19.73 8.23 2.95
CA LYS A 23 -20.73 9.28 3.15
C LYS A 23 -21.55 9.03 4.41
N GLU A 24 -21.99 7.80 4.63
CA GLU A 24 -22.79 7.40 5.79
C GLU A 24 -22.08 7.69 7.12
N ILE A 25 -20.79 7.37 7.20
CA ILE A 25 -19.99 7.60 8.41
C ILE A 25 -19.45 9.03 8.53
N GLY A 26 -19.78 9.93 7.59
CA GLY A 26 -19.41 11.34 7.64
C GLY A 26 -17.90 11.60 7.49
N VAL A 27 -17.22 10.83 6.64
CA VAL A 27 -15.78 11.05 6.38
C VAL A 27 -15.55 12.46 5.86
N ASN A 28 -14.65 13.19 6.53
CA ASN A 28 -14.15 14.46 6.04
C ASN A 28 -13.22 14.21 4.85
N THR A 29 -13.67 14.54 3.65
CA THR A 29 -12.90 14.37 2.41
C THR A 29 -11.72 15.32 2.35
N ASP A 30 -11.86 16.52 2.93
CA ASP A 30 -10.84 17.56 2.87
C ASP A 30 -9.57 17.13 3.64
N ASP A 31 -9.76 16.46 4.78
CA ASP A 31 -8.65 15.91 5.59
C ASP A 31 -7.92 14.77 4.86
N ILE A 32 -8.65 13.95 4.08
CA ILE A 32 -8.07 12.86 3.29
C ILE A 32 -7.30 13.43 2.10
N GLU A 33 -7.85 14.43 1.42
CA GLU A 33 -7.17 15.10 0.30
C GLU A 33 -5.92 15.85 0.76
N ALA A 34 -5.96 16.43 1.95
CA ALA A 34 -4.81 17.09 2.58
C ALA A 34 -3.78 16.09 3.15
N PHE A 35 -4.13 14.80 3.26
CA PHE A 35 -3.22 13.79 3.78
C PHE A 35 -2.16 13.43 2.73
N HIS A 36 -0.90 13.71 3.05
CA HIS A 36 0.25 13.30 2.25
C HIS A 36 0.90 12.07 2.88
N PHE A 37 1.08 11.01 2.08
CA PHE A 37 1.95 9.90 2.46
C PHE A 37 3.39 10.35 2.36
N ASP A 38 3.97 10.75 3.48
CA ASP A 38 5.41 10.93 3.57
C ASP A 38 6.07 9.56 3.67
N THR A 39 6.95 9.27 2.72
CA THR A 39 7.82 8.11 2.83
C THR A 39 8.88 8.41 3.88
N LEU A 40 8.64 7.93 5.09
CA LEU A 40 9.61 7.90 6.19
C LEU A 40 10.66 6.80 5.95
N TYR A 41 11.19 6.69 4.74
CA TYR A 41 12.37 5.86 4.52
C TYR A 41 13.54 6.59 5.18
N GLY A 42 14.17 5.95 6.16
CA GLY A 42 15.47 6.38 6.62
C GLY A 42 16.45 6.42 5.45
N ALA A 43 17.52 7.22 5.57
CA ALA A 43 18.61 7.14 4.62
C ALA A 43 19.09 5.68 4.53
N ILE A 44 19.41 5.24 3.31
CA ILE A 44 20.10 3.97 3.14
C ILE A 44 21.45 4.13 3.83
N ASP A 45 21.63 3.45 4.97
CA ASP A 45 22.80 3.62 5.83
C ASP A 45 24.10 3.21 5.10
N THR A 46 23.99 2.24 4.17
CA THR A 46 25.12 1.74 3.36
C THR A 46 24.65 1.23 2.00
N GLU A 47 25.48 1.33 0.96
CA GLU A 47 25.21 0.73 -0.37
C GLU A 47 25.36 -0.80 -0.39
N ASP A 48 25.84 -1.41 0.69
CA ASP A 48 26.17 -2.83 0.77
C ASP A 48 25.13 -3.64 1.53
N ILE A 49 24.99 -4.91 1.19
CA ILE A 49 24.17 -5.89 1.88
C ILE A 49 24.80 -6.16 3.25
N GLU A 50 24.02 -5.99 4.30
CA GLU A 50 24.55 -5.92 5.67
C GLU A 50 24.57 -7.30 6.38
N PHE A 51 23.86 -8.29 5.83
CA PHE A 51 23.67 -9.61 6.45
C PHE A 51 23.51 -10.76 5.44
N GLY A 52 23.57 -12.00 5.94
CA GLY A 52 23.35 -13.21 5.15
C GLY A 52 24.53 -13.59 4.25
N HIS A 53 24.26 -14.45 3.27
CA HIS A 53 25.28 -15.03 2.39
C HIS A 53 25.96 -14.00 1.48
N TYR A 54 25.26 -12.92 1.14
CA TYR A 54 25.73 -11.86 0.24
C TYR A 54 26.28 -10.64 0.99
N LYS A 55 26.56 -10.76 2.29
CA LYS A 55 27.08 -9.65 3.11
C LYS A 55 28.34 -9.05 2.50
N GLY A 56 28.38 -7.73 2.36
CA GLY A 56 29.49 -6.96 1.77
C GLY A 56 29.40 -6.78 0.25
N ASN A 57 28.44 -7.41 -0.42
CA ASN A 57 28.14 -7.10 -1.83
C ASN A 57 27.24 -5.87 -1.92
N ARG A 58 27.28 -5.15 -3.04
CA ARG A 58 26.35 -4.03 -3.33
C ARG A 58 24.89 -4.51 -3.25
N LYS A 59 24.01 -3.68 -2.66
CA LYS A 59 22.55 -3.88 -2.61
C LYS A 59 21.99 -4.04 -4.02
N TRP A 60 20.98 -4.89 -4.15
CA TRP A 60 20.32 -5.13 -5.44
C TRP A 60 19.47 -3.93 -5.85
N GLU A 61 19.64 -3.49 -7.09
CA GLU A 61 18.88 -2.41 -7.71
C GLU A 61 17.49 -2.88 -8.18
N ASN A 62 17.33 -4.18 -8.45
CA ASN A 62 16.05 -4.77 -8.84
C ASN A 62 16.00 -6.27 -8.57
N LEU A 63 14.79 -6.83 -8.61
CA LEU A 63 14.52 -8.24 -8.31
C LEU A 63 15.26 -9.24 -9.20
N ARG A 64 15.70 -8.86 -10.40
CA ARG A 64 16.42 -9.79 -11.31
C ARG A 64 17.85 -10.06 -10.83
N GLN A 65 18.39 -9.19 -9.98
CA GLN A 65 19.71 -9.37 -9.39
C GLN A 65 19.66 -10.29 -8.15
N MET A 66 18.46 -10.52 -7.58
CA MET A 66 18.29 -11.45 -6.47
C MET A 66 18.45 -12.88 -6.99
N PRO A 67 19.38 -13.65 -6.43
CA PRO A 67 19.57 -15.05 -6.81
C PRO A 67 18.30 -15.84 -6.50
N THR A 68 17.80 -16.56 -7.50
CA THR A 68 16.69 -17.49 -7.31
C THR A 68 17.18 -18.73 -6.58
N GLN A 69 16.36 -19.23 -5.67
CA GLN A 69 16.62 -20.49 -4.97
C GLN A 69 16.33 -21.69 -5.88
#